data_AF-W4FLV8-F1
#
_entry.id   AF-W4FLV8-F1
#
_cell.length_a   1.000
_cell.length_b   1.000
_cell.length_c   1.000
_cell.angle_alpha   90.00
_cell.angle_beta   90.00
_cell.angle_gamma   90.00
#
_symmetry.space_group_name_H-M   'P 1'
#
loop_
_entity.id
_entity.type
_entity.pdbx_description
1 polymer ?
#
loop_
_entity_poly.entity_id
_entity_poly.type
_entity_poly.pdbx_seq_one_letter_code
_entity_poly.pdbx_strand_id
1 'polypeptide(L)'
;MLRRQAKTSSKKVAKDRPRRLSDDGDSGRRTSDADLGGATYDDQYENGDVHNTGEGSGGSSGGGWWINCECFLSLLLVAVLVALPFNLHNAKDLLQSRDSYIVKAVEMIRVGACDDAVTLYERALIVEESATIHNQLADALSQCGRTNDALKHYMSSIRLEETGKRKVPSLMAVGDLYLKNTDYSLASKSFETIVSILQDEPTKDLVEAYMKLAKVDIGLRRFSTAYSHYTAASDLIIGDSMQAEVHYRMGHIALVMNRLPLAIDNFNVATTKGTPAQRSLFTHSLAYAYLEHGMLVEGNHALASLFASPSMYTEERYIRASFQDHHYPSGRTPSQYLSQLFDLYAYRHSIAAASSSSSSTVDTFRHLHGLLFESSVPAVMSAALRLRIGISDGDHWLDVVDFGCGSGHAMAWFRSLSSFVLGIDVSPMSIENARQLSLYDDLQIGDILDVGGHLPDASYDLVLAINALPYFGDLRQVFELAHRILRPEAIFAFNVDLLPRPDDDEQEHVDDAFSLRFSGRWTHNDAYIKQIVQQHGFVLLHEEQVDDDQPFFQPAPGVIQRRPYGKERSNVYLVQKLADHGV
;
A
#
# COMPACT_ATOMS: atom_id res chain seq x y z
N MET A 1 -14.31 -45.21 16.02
CA MET A 1 -14.38 -46.17 14.87
C MET A 1 -15.03 -45.38 13.73
N LEU A 2 -14.41 -45.04 12.61
CA LEU A 2 -13.55 -45.78 11.69
C LEU A 2 -12.46 -44.87 11.11
N ARG A 3 -11.24 -45.39 11.01
CA ARG A 3 -10.11 -44.82 10.27
C ARG A 3 -10.34 -44.98 8.76
N ARG A 4 -10.02 -43.96 7.96
CA ARG A 4 -9.48 -44.15 6.61
C ARG A 4 -8.35 -43.17 6.32
N GLN A 5 -7.40 -43.68 5.54
CA GLN A 5 -6.00 -43.31 5.47
C GLN A 5 -5.71 -42.14 4.52
N ALA A 6 -4.54 -41.56 4.78
CA ALA A 6 -3.80 -40.56 4.05
C ALA A 6 -3.62 -40.84 2.54
N LYS A 7 -3.60 -39.75 1.76
CA LYS A 7 -2.69 -39.60 0.61
C LYS A 7 -1.93 -38.30 0.76
N THR A 8 -0.63 -38.44 0.97
CA THR A 8 0.37 -37.38 0.97
C THR A 8 0.75 -36.99 -0.45
N SER A 9 0.86 -35.69 -0.71
CA SER A 9 1.59 -35.13 -1.85
C SER A 9 2.62 -34.15 -1.28
N SER A 10 3.88 -34.52 -1.39
CA SER A 10 5.02 -33.77 -0.87
C SER A 10 5.45 -32.68 -1.86
N LYS A 11 5.51 -31.42 -1.41
CA LYS A 11 6.45 -30.44 -1.95
C LYS A 11 7.25 -29.84 -0.80
N LYS A 12 8.55 -30.11 -0.84
CA LYS A 12 9.59 -29.62 0.08
C LYS A 12 9.70 -28.11 -0.03
N VAL A 13 9.63 -27.41 1.11
CA VAL A 13 10.16 -26.05 1.27
C VAL A 13 11.24 -26.10 2.35
N ALA A 14 12.42 -25.59 2.00
CA ALA A 14 13.61 -25.57 2.83
C ALA A 14 13.42 -24.62 4.03
N LYS A 15 13.76 -25.11 5.22
CA LYS A 15 13.90 -24.32 6.45
C LYS A 15 15.35 -23.87 6.57
N ASP A 16 15.60 -22.57 6.41
CA ASP A 16 16.80 -21.94 6.97
C ASP A 16 16.47 -21.37 8.35
N ARG A 17 17.13 -21.91 9.38
CA ARG A 17 17.19 -21.35 10.73
C ARG A 17 18.57 -20.70 10.90
N PRO A 18 18.68 -19.45 11.37
CA PRO A 18 19.96 -18.93 11.79
C PRO A 18 20.32 -19.46 13.19
N ARG A 19 21.57 -19.92 13.32
CA ARG A 19 22.20 -20.34 14.58
C ARG A 19 22.44 -19.12 15.48
N ARG A 20 22.09 -19.26 16.76
CA ARG A 20 22.56 -18.41 17.86
C ARG A 20 24.06 -18.62 18.06
N LEU A 21 24.82 -17.54 18.14
CA LEU A 21 26.17 -17.50 18.70
C LEU A 21 26.13 -16.59 19.93
N SER A 22 26.53 -17.16 21.06
CA SER A 22 26.99 -16.48 22.27
C SER A 22 28.45 -16.09 22.09
N ASP A 23 28.84 -14.86 22.42
CA ASP A 23 29.73 -14.57 23.55
C ASP A 23 30.11 -13.09 23.61
N ASP A 24 30.25 -12.67 24.85
CA ASP A 24 30.66 -11.36 25.36
C ASP A 24 32.11 -10.98 25.02
N GLY A 25 32.42 -9.68 25.14
CA GLY A 25 33.65 -9.26 25.84
C GLY A 25 34.78 -8.63 25.03
N ASP A 26 34.64 -7.33 24.76
CA ASP A 26 35.53 -6.23 25.16
C ASP A 26 37.05 -6.18 24.82
N SER A 27 37.42 -4.97 24.35
CA SER A 27 38.65 -4.16 24.45
C SER A 27 40.05 -4.64 23.98
N GLY A 28 40.74 -3.75 23.23
CA GLY A 28 42.21 -3.80 23.11
C GLY A 28 42.84 -2.95 21.99
N ARG A 29 43.46 -1.83 22.37
CA ARG A 29 44.11 -0.79 21.54
C ARG A 29 45.34 -1.22 20.70
N ARG A 30 45.48 -0.52 19.56
CA ARG A 30 46.67 0.11 18.92
C ARG A 30 48.06 -0.14 19.54
N THR A 31 49.06 -0.41 18.68
CA THR A 31 50.26 0.46 18.45
C THR A 31 50.93 0.15 17.11
N SER A 32 51.71 1.14 16.67
CA SER A 32 52.29 1.43 15.35
C SER A 32 53.71 0.88 15.13
N ASP A 33 54.24 1.26 13.96
CA ASP A 33 55.66 1.36 13.53
C ASP A 33 56.11 0.26 12.57
N ALA A 34 56.91 0.51 11.53
CA ALA A 34 57.22 1.68 10.72
C ALA A 34 57.99 1.16 9.49
N ASP A 35 57.89 1.91 8.40
CA ASP A 35 59.02 2.30 7.55
C ASP A 35 59.54 1.46 6.35
N LEU A 36 59.77 2.24 5.27
CA LEU A 36 60.73 2.12 4.16
C LEU A 36 60.49 1.12 3.01
N GLY A 37 60.05 1.70 1.87
CA GLY A 37 61.00 1.99 0.79
C GLY A 37 61.09 1.01 -0.40
N GLY A 38 61.13 1.60 -1.61
CA GLY A 38 62.06 1.15 -2.64
C GLY A 38 61.44 0.52 -3.89
N ALA A 39 61.76 1.14 -5.02
CA ALA A 39 61.26 0.85 -6.36
C ALA A 39 62.05 -0.24 -7.11
N THR A 40 61.33 -0.93 -8.01
CA THR A 40 61.67 -1.32 -9.41
C THR A 40 62.88 -2.20 -9.78
N TYR A 41 62.61 -3.02 -10.82
CA TYR A 41 63.43 -3.61 -11.89
C TYR A 41 63.71 -5.13 -11.89
N ASP A 42 63.20 -5.75 -12.98
CA ASP A 42 63.70 -6.84 -13.83
C ASP A 42 65.00 -7.56 -13.45
N ASP A 43 65.07 -8.88 -13.67
CA ASP A 43 65.66 -9.41 -14.92
C ASP A 43 65.55 -10.93 -15.10
N GLN A 44 65.79 -11.32 -16.36
CA GLN A 44 65.55 -12.60 -17.03
C GLN A 44 66.61 -13.71 -16.82
N TYR A 45 66.31 -14.86 -17.45
CA TYR A 45 67.17 -15.93 -18.00
C TYR A 45 67.75 -17.01 -17.07
N GLU A 46 67.52 -18.28 -17.45
CA GLU A 46 68.64 -19.16 -17.86
C GLU A 46 68.19 -20.41 -18.65
N ASN A 47 69.09 -20.82 -19.56
CA ASN A 47 69.04 -21.93 -20.51
C ASN A 47 69.49 -23.27 -19.87
N GLY A 48 69.17 -24.39 -20.54
CA GLY A 48 70.21 -25.39 -20.85
C GLY A 48 70.00 -26.85 -20.39
N ASP A 49 69.51 -27.66 -21.34
CA ASP A 49 70.27 -28.75 -22.00
C ASP A 49 70.31 -30.23 -21.50
N VAL A 50 70.26 -31.09 -22.54
CA VAL A 50 70.82 -32.45 -22.80
C VAL A 50 70.07 -33.79 -22.55
N HIS A 51 70.06 -34.57 -23.66
CA HIS A 51 70.15 -36.04 -23.89
C HIS A 51 68.85 -36.85 -24.11
N ASN A 52 68.76 -37.85 -25.00
CA ASN A 52 69.46 -38.29 -26.23
C ASN A 52 68.69 -39.52 -26.80
N THR A 53 68.92 -39.82 -28.08
CA THR A 53 68.82 -41.11 -28.80
C THR A 53 67.47 -41.63 -29.32
N GLY A 54 67.49 -42.01 -30.61
CA GLY A 54 66.58 -43.01 -31.19
C GLY A 54 66.33 -42.87 -32.69
N GLU A 55 67.30 -43.30 -33.53
CA GLU A 55 67.25 -43.33 -35.00
C GLU A 55 66.17 -44.25 -35.60
N GLY A 56 65.75 -43.98 -36.84
CA GLY A 56 64.97 -44.89 -37.67
C GLY A 56 64.77 -44.39 -39.11
N SER A 57 65.42 -45.07 -40.05
CA SER A 57 65.73 -44.71 -41.45
C SER A 57 64.69 -45.07 -42.52
N GLY A 58 64.77 -44.38 -43.67
CA GLY A 58 64.35 -44.83 -45.03
C GLY A 58 63.09 -44.14 -45.55
N GLY A 59 62.96 -43.64 -46.78
CA GLY A 59 63.76 -43.70 -48.00
C GLY A 59 62.81 -43.58 -49.20
N SER A 60 63.20 -42.81 -50.22
CA SER A 60 62.75 -42.86 -51.64
C SER A 60 61.43 -42.22 -52.09
N SER A 61 61.59 -41.40 -53.16
CA SER A 61 60.69 -41.10 -54.30
C SER A 61 59.34 -40.44 -54.01
N GLY A 62 59.00 -39.26 -54.56
CA GLY A 62 59.22 -38.80 -55.93
C GLY A 62 57.85 -38.76 -56.64
N GLY A 63 57.31 -37.57 -56.86
CA GLY A 63 56.06 -37.36 -57.61
C GLY A 63 55.28 -36.16 -57.09
N GLY A 64 55.58 -34.96 -57.60
CA GLY A 64 54.66 -33.84 -57.47
C GLY A 64 53.36 -34.13 -58.21
N TRP A 65 52.29 -33.44 -57.86
CA TRP A 65 51.24 -32.97 -58.76
C TRP A 65 50.47 -31.85 -58.06
N TRP A 66 50.20 -30.81 -58.84
CA TRP A 66 49.62 -29.54 -58.45
C TRP A 66 48.17 -29.76 -57.97
N ILE A 67 47.84 -29.33 -56.75
CA ILE A 67 46.45 -29.16 -56.32
C ILE A 67 46.11 -27.67 -56.43
N ASN A 68 45.17 -27.40 -57.33
CA ASN A 68 44.68 -26.11 -57.77
C ASN A 68 44.37 -25.13 -56.64
N CYS A 69 44.97 -23.93 -56.71
CA CYS A 69 44.62 -22.78 -55.86
C CYS A 69 43.13 -22.41 -55.92
N GLU A 70 42.41 -22.77 -56.98
CA GLU A 70 40.97 -22.50 -57.11
C GLU A 70 40.13 -23.32 -56.11
N CYS A 71 40.52 -24.56 -55.77
CA CYS A 71 39.77 -25.36 -54.80
C CYS A 71 39.95 -24.84 -53.37
N PHE A 72 41.13 -24.32 -53.04
CA PHE A 72 41.40 -23.74 -51.73
C PHE A 72 40.69 -22.40 -51.54
N LEU A 73 40.69 -21.53 -52.57
CA LEU A 73 39.91 -20.29 -52.57
C LEU A 73 38.40 -20.55 -52.51
N SER A 74 37.91 -21.59 -53.20
CA SER A 74 36.49 -21.97 -53.15
C SER A 74 36.08 -22.48 -51.76
N LEU A 75 36.91 -23.31 -51.12
CA LEU A 75 36.66 -23.79 -49.76
C LEU A 75 36.78 -22.68 -48.72
N LEU A 76 37.70 -21.74 -48.90
CA LEU A 76 37.81 -20.55 -48.05
C LEU A 76 36.60 -19.62 -48.22
N LEU A 77 36.12 -19.43 -49.45
CA LEU A 77 34.93 -18.63 -49.74
C LEU A 77 33.67 -19.27 -49.15
N VAL A 78 33.54 -20.60 -49.26
CA VAL A 78 32.44 -21.35 -48.64
C VAL A 78 32.54 -21.32 -47.12
N ALA A 79 33.73 -21.43 -46.53
CA ALA A 79 33.92 -21.30 -45.09
C ALA A 79 33.59 -19.88 -44.59
N VAL A 80 33.95 -18.83 -45.33
CA VAL A 80 33.59 -17.44 -45.03
C VAL A 80 32.08 -17.21 -45.21
N LEU A 81 31.46 -17.78 -46.24
CA LEU A 81 30.01 -17.70 -46.47
C LEU A 81 29.22 -18.47 -45.40
N VAL A 82 29.71 -19.62 -44.95
CA VAL A 82 29.07 -20.42 -43.89
C VAL A 82 29.31 -19.82 -42.50
N ALA A 83 30.42 -19.10 -42.29
CA ALA A 83 30.72 -18.36 -41.06
C ALA A 83 30.05 -16.98 -41.00
N LEU A 84 29.54 -16.46 -42.12
CA LEU A 84 28.67 -15.30 -42.13
C LEU A 84 27.31 -15.72 -41.54
N PRO A 85 26.80 -15.04 -40.51
CA PRO A 85 25.49 -15.37 -39.96
C PRO A 85 24.44 -15.06 -41.04
N PHE A 86 23.98 -16.09 -41.74
CA PHE A 86 22.84 -16.02 -42.64
C PHE A 86 21.56 -15.83 -41.84
N ASN A 87 21.37 -14.61 -41.35
CA ASN A 87 20.08 -14.05 -40.97
C ASN A 87 19.90 -12.70 -41.68
N LEU A 88 20.16 -12.67 -42.99
CA LEU A 88 19.80 -11.58 -43.89
C LEU A 88 18.37 -11.79 -44.38
N HIS A 89 17.39 -11.78 -43.47
CA HIS A 89 16.06 -11.31 -43.86
C HIS A 89 16.16 -9.78 -43.93
N ASN A 90 16.19 -9.27 -45.16
CA ASN A 90 16.29 -7.87 -45.58
C ASN A 90 17.62 -7.13 -45.32
N ALA A 91 18.49 -7.08 -46.34
CA ALA A 91 19.55 -6.08 -46.44
C ALA A 91 19.05 -4.61 -46.42
N LYS A 92 17.73 -4.39 -46.56
CA LYS A 92 17.07 -3.09 -46.33
C LYS A 92 16.97 -2.69 -44.85
N ASP A 93 17.01 -3.64 -43.92
CA ASP A 93 16.97 -3.34 -42.48
C ASP A 93 18.37 -2.93 -41.97
N LEU A 94 19.45 -3.49 -42.50
CA LEU A 94 20.83 -3.07 -42.14
C LEU A 94 21.18 -1.61 -42.51
N LEU A 95 20.40 -0.97 -43.39
CA LEU A 95 20.58 0.41 -43.83
C LEU A 95 19.54 1.38 -43.24
N GLN A 96 18.69 0.91 -42.32
CA GLN A 96 17.77 1.82 -41.62
C GLN A 96 18.56 2.67 -40.64
N SER A 97 18.31 3.98 -40.67
CA SER A 97 18.87 4.89 -39.69
C SER A 97 18.38 4.51 -38.28
N ARG A 98 19.20 4.78 -37.28
CA ARG A 98 18.83 4.75 -35.85
C ARG A 98 17.42 5.33 -35.62
N ASP A 99 17.13 6.48 -36.23
CA ASP A 99 15.84 7.17 -36.08
C ASP A 99 14.67 6.37 -36.65
N SER A 100 14.87 5.60 -37.74
CA SER A 100 13.86 4.70 -38.29
C SER A 100 13.50 3.59 -37.29
N TYR A 101 14.49 3.05 -36.59
CA TYR A 101 14.25 2.03 -35.55
C TYR A 101 13.47 2.61 -34.37
N ILE A 102 13.87 3.79 -33.90
CA ILE A 102 13.19 4.48 -32.78
C ILE A 102 11.73 4.78 -33.13
N VAL A 103 11.46 5.33 -34.32
CA VAL A 103 10.08 5.67 -34.73
C VAL A 103 9.20 4.42 -34.78
N LYS A 104 9.69 3.33 -35.36
CA LYS A 104 8.96 2.05 -35.37
C LYS A 104 8.76 1.49 -33.96
N ALA A 105 9.76 1.60 -33.09
CA ALA A 105 9.64 1.12 -31.71
C ALA A 105 8.53 1.85 -30.95
N VAL A 106 8.46 3.18 -31.09
CA VAL A 106 7.37 4.00 -30.50
C VAL A 106 6.00 3.57 -31.04
N GLU A 107 5.89 3.25 -32.33
CA GLU A 107 4.65 2.73 -32.92
C GLU A 107 4.26 1.37 -32.33
N MET A 108 5.23 0.47 -32.16
CA MET A 108 5.00 -0.86 -31.55
C MET A 108 4.52 -0.76 -30.10
N ILE A 109 5.04 0.19 -29.31
CA ILE A 109 4.54 0.46 -27.96
C ILE A 109 3.07 0.90 -27.97
N ARG A 110 2.68 1.78 -28.90
CA ARG A 110 1.29 2.25 -29.01
C ARG A 110 0.29 1.14 -29.31
N VAL A 111 0.71 0.13 -30.08
CA VAL A 111 -0.13 -1.05 -30.38
C VAL A 111 0.00 -2.17 -29.35
N GLY A 112 0.78 -1.97 -28.28
CA GLY A 112 0.99 -2.95 -27.21
C GLY A 112 1.95 -4.10 -27.55
N ALA A 113 2.68 -3.99 -28.67
CA ALA A 113 3.66 -4.98 -29.11
C ALA A 113 5.01 -4.76 -28.39
N CYS A 114 5.02 -5.09 -27.10
CA CYS A 114 6.12 -4.85 -26.17
C CYS A 114 7.47 -5.44 -26.63
N ASP A 115 7.50 -6.72 -26.99
CA ASP A 115 8.75 -7.40 -27.33
C ASP A 115 9.34 -6.92 -28.67
N ASP A 116 8.47 -6.57 -29.62
CA ASP A 116 8.88 -5.99 -30.91
C ASP A 116 9.49 -4.60 -30.71
N ALA A 117 8.88 -3.77 -29.86
CA ALA A 117 9.42 -2.46 -29.52
C ALA A 117 10.80 -2.56 -28.87
N VAL A 118 10.97 -3.46 -27.89
CA VAL A 118 12.26 -3.72 -27.22
C VAL A 118 13.31 -4.13 -28.24
N THR A 119 12.99 -5.07 -29.13
CA THR A 119 13.90 -5.53 -30.19
C THR A 119 14.33 -4.39 -31.10
N LEU A 120 13.41 -3.48 -31.47
CA LEU A 120 13.71 -2.34 -32.32
C LEU A 120 14.62 -1.31 -31.62
N TYR A 121 14.41 -1.06 -30.32
CA TYR A 121 15.30 -0.22 -29.52
C TYR A 121 16.68 -0.84 -29.33
N GLU A 122 16.78 -2.16 -29.09
CA GLU A 122 18.06 -2.86 -29.03
C GLU A 122 18.83 -2.75 -30.35
N ARG A 123 18.13 -2.85 -31.50
CA ARG A 123 18.73 -2.59 -32.82
C ARG A 123 19.22 -1.14 -32.95
N ALA A 124 18.46 -0.17 -32.44
CA ALA A 124 18.90 1.23 -32.43
C ALA A 124 20.17 1.43 -31.59
N LEU A 125 20.30 0.75 -30.45
CA LEU A 125 21.51 0.77 -29.61
C LEU A 125 22.73 0.16 -30.29
N ILE A 126 22.55 -0.89 -31.10
CA ILE A 126 23.63 -1.49 -31.88
C ILE A 126 24.18 -0.50 -32.92
N VAL A 127 23.32 0.34 -33.51
CA VAL A 127 23.73 1.37 -34.47
C VAL A 127 24.47 2.50 -33.77
N GLU A 128 23.94 2.98 -32.64
CA GLU A 128 24.57 4.03 -31.84
C GLU A 128 24.16 3.91 -30.37
N GLU A 129 25.13 3.64 -29.50
CA GLU A 129 24.90 3.66 -28.06
C GLU A 129 24.73 5.10 -27.59
N SER A 130 23.55 5.43 -27.06
CA SER A 130 23.26 6.77 -26.54
C SER A 130 22.38 6.70 -25.31
N ALA A 131 22.57 7.67 -24.41
CA ALA A 131 21.75 7.79 -23.21
C ALA A 131 20.26 7.91 -23.54
N THR A 132 19.90 8.66 -24.59
CA THR A 132 18.51 8.86 -25.02
C THR A 132 17.83 7.55 -25.39
N ILE A 133 18.50 6.67 -26.16
CA ILE A 133 17.91 5.38 -26.54
C ILE A 133 17.80 4.45 -25.33
N HIS A 134 18.81 4.43 -24.46
CA HIS A 134 18.72 3.69 -23.19
C HIS A 134 17.53 4.13 -22.34
N ASN A 135 17.26 5.43 -22.25
CA ASN A 135 16.12 5.97 -21.53
C ASN A 135 14.78 5.53 -22.18
N GLN A 136 14.64 5.70 -23.49
CA GLN A 136 13.42 5.30 -24.22
C GLN A 136 13.14 3.79 -24.15
N LEU A 137 14.18 2.96 -24.24
CA LEU A 137 14.06 1.52 -24.06
C LEU A 137 13.64 1.17 -22.62
N ALA A 138 14.16 1.88 -21.62
CA ALA A 138 13.77 1.69 -20.24
C ALA A 138 12.30 2.06 -20.00
N ASP A 139 11.81 3.17 -20.57
CA ASP A 139 10.39 3.54 -20.53
C ASP A 139 9.49 2.45 -21.14
N ALA A 140 9.89 1.92 -22.30
CA ALA A 140 9.20 0.81 -22.96
C ALA A 140 9.17 -0.45 -22.06
N LEU A 141 10.31 -0.88 -21.54
CA LEU A 141 10.41 -2.04 -20.64
C LEU A 141 9.56 -1.86 -19.37
N SER A 142 9.55 -0.64 -18.81
CA SER A 142 8.74 -0.29 -17.63
C SER A 142 7.24 -0.42 -17.91
N GLN A 143 6.77 0.10 -19.06
CA GLN A 143 5.36 -0.03 -19.49
C GLN A 143 4.96 -1.51 -19.70
N CYS A 144 5.90 -2.34 -20.14
CA CYS A 144 5.71 -3.77 -20.33
C CYS A 144 5.86 -4.60 -19.03
N GLY A 145 6.02 -3.96 -17.87
CA GLY A 145 6.17 -4.63 -16.58
C GLY A 145 7.54 -5.29 -16.34
N ARG A 146 8.51 -5.09 -17.24
CA ARG A 146 9.89 -5.62 -17.13
C ARG A 146 10.78 -4.67 -16.31
N THR A 147 10.37 -4.41 -15.07
CA THR A 147 10.96 -3.38 -14.19
C THR A 147 12.47 -3.52 -13.97
N ASN A 148 12.96 -4.75 -13.74
CA ASN A 148 14.39 -4.97 -13.49
C ASN A 148 15.26 -4.68 -14.73
N ASP A 149 14.75 -4.95 -15.93
CA ASP A 149 15.46 -4.63 -17.16
C ASP A 149 15.41 -3.13 -17.44
N ALA A 150 14.27 -2.48 -17.20
CA ALA A 150 14.14 -1.03 -17.27
C ALA A 150 15.17 -0.32 -16.39
N LEU A 151 15.35 -0.75 -15.13
CA LEU A 151 16.34 -0.19 -14.22
C LEU A 151 17.77 -0.27 -14.78
N LYS A 152 18.17 -1.38 -15.42
CA LYS A 152 19.50 -1.53 -16.04
C LYS A 152 19.72 -0.48 -17.14
N HIS A 153 18.71 -0.27 -17.99
CA HIS A 153 18.81 0.68 -19.09
C HIS A 153 18.79 2.13 -18.60
N TYR A 154 17.97 2.49 -17.60
CA TYR A 154 18.06 3.83 -16.99
C TYR A 154 19.43 4.10 -16.36
N MET A 155 20.01 3.12 -15.64
CA MET A 155 21.36 3.26 -15.06
C MET A 155 22.43 3.44 -16.13
N SER A 156 22.27 2.79 -17.29
CA SER A 156 23.15 2.97 -18.45
C SER A 156 23.00 4.38 -19.04
N SER A 157 21.77 4.88 -19.18
CA SER A 157 21.49 6.26 -19.58
C SER A 157 22.17 7.28 -18.66
N ILE A 158 22.01 7.15 -17.34
CA ILE A 158 22.63 8.04 -16.33
C ILE A 158 24.16 8.04 -16.43
N ARG A 159 24.76 6.89 -16.76
CA ARG A 159 26.21 6.74 -16.91
C ARG A 159 26.75 7.42 -18.17
N LEU A 160 26.01 7.33 -19.27
CA LEU A 160 26.38 7.89 -20.57
C LEU A 160 26.18 9.41 -20.64
N GLU A 161 25.30 9.98 -19.81
CA GLU A 161 25.10 11.43 -19.76
C GLU A 161 26.30 12.18 -19.14
N GLU A 162 26.83 13.13 -19.90
CA GLU A 162 28.02 13.91 -19.51
C GLU A 162 27.70 15.00 -18.47
N THR A 163 26.50 15.57 -18.51
CA THR A 163 26.09 16.68 -17.63
C THR A 163 25.08 16.21 -16.60
N GLY A 164 25.13 16.78 -15.39
CA GLY A 164 24.16 16.47 -14.32
C GLY A 164 22.71 16.69 -14.78
N LYS A 165 22.41 17.83 -15.40
CA LYS A 165 21.03 18.18 -15.80
C LYS A 165 20.40 17.17 -16.77
N ARG A 166 21.18 16.61 -17.70
CA ARG A 166 20.65 15.60 -18.64
C ARG A 166 20.35 14.25 -17.98
N LYS A 167 20.88 14.00 -16.77
CA LYS A 167 20.56 12.78 -15.98
C LYS A 167 19.19 12.86 -15.33
N VAL A 168 18.63 14.05 -15.14
CA VAL A 168 17.39 14.29 -14.36
C VAL A 168 16.22 13.43 -14.84
N PRO A 169 15.89 13.33 -16.14
CA PRO A 169 14.77 12.50 -16.59
C PRO A 169 14.93 11.02 -16.22
N SER A 170 16.13 10.46 -16.41
CA SER A 170 16.40 9.06 -16.03
C SER A 170 16.43 8.85 -14.52
N LEU A 171 16.95 9.81 -13.75
CA LEU A 171 16.91 9.77 -12.28
C LEU A 171 15.46 9.83 -11.75
N MET A 172 14.61 10.67 -12.36
CA MET A 172 13.20 10.78 -12.01
C MET A 172 12.48 9.45 -12.24
N ALA A 173 12.66 8.85 -13.42
CA ALA A 173 12.06 7.58 -13.77
C ALA A 173 12.53 6.41 -12.88
N VAL A 174 13.83 6.36 -12.56
CA VAL A 174 14.38 5.39 -11.60
C VAL A 174 13.78 5.58 -10.20
N GLY A 175 13.70 6.83 -9.72
CA GLY A 175 13.08 7.14 -8.44
C GLY A 175 11.62 6.70 -8.38
N ASP A 176 10.86 6.94 -9.45
CA ASP A 176 9.46 6.52 -9.58
C ASP A 176 9.29 4.99 -9.56
N LEU A 177 10.20 4.26 -10.22
CA LEU A 177 10.21 2.80 -10.16
C LEU A 177 10.49 2.28 -8.75
N TYR A 178 11.49 2.82 -8.06
CA TYR A 178 11.76 2.44 -6.67
C TYR A 178 10.58 2.79 -5.75
N LEU A 179 9.96 3.94 -5.96
CA LEU A 179 8.79 4.35 -5.19
C LEU A 179 7.61 3.40 -5.41
N LYS A 180 7.36 2.96 -6.66
CA LYS A 180 6.33 1.97 -7.00
C LYS A 180 6.60 0.61 -6.34
N ASN A 181 7.87 0.23 -6.22
CA ASN A 181 8.29 -1.01 -5.56
C ASN A 181 8.44 -0.85 -4.04
N THR A 182 8.08 0.29 -3.46
CA THR A 182 8.23 0.61 -2.02
C THR A 182 9.68 0.61 -1.51
N ASP A 183 10.66 0.70 -2.42
CA ASP A 183 12.09 0.82 -2.11
C ASP A 183 12.46 2.27 -1.73
N TYR A 184 11.83 2.78 -0.67
CA TYR A 184 11.91 4.20 -0.29
C TYR A 184 13.33 4.74 -0.13
N SER A 185 14.27 3.94 0.38
CA SER A 185 15.67 4.36 0.53
C SER A 185 16.36 4.64 -0.80
N LEU A 186 16.10 3.80 -1.82
CA LEU A 186 16.67 4.00 -3.16
C LEU A 186 15.95 5.14 -3.89
N ALA A 187 14.64 5.25 -3.74
CA ALA A 187 13.86 6.37 -4.25
C ALA A 187 14.38 7.72 -3.70
N SER A 188 14.60 7.81 -2.38
CA SER A 188 15.16 9.02 -1.71
C SER A 188 16.45 9.46 -2.36
N LYS A 189 17.41 8.53 -2.53
CA LYS A 189 18.72 8.83 -3.14
C LYS A 189 18.59 9.38 -4.56
N SER A 190 17.70 8.80 -5.38
CA SER A 190 17.46 9.27 -6.74
C SER A 190 16.96 10.72 -6.76
N PHE A 191 15.93 11.04 -5.96
CA PHE A 191 15.36 12.39 -5.95
C PHE A 191 16.25 13.42 -5.25
N GLU A 192 16.97 13.06 -4.19
CA GLU A 192 18.00 13.91 -3.56
C GLU A 192 19.13 14.26 -4.55
N THR A 193 19.51 13.31 -5.41
CA THR A 193 20.49 13.56 -6.48
C THR A 193 19.97 14.61 -7.47
N ILE A 194 18.68 14.57 -7.81
CA ILE A 194 18.05 15.58 -8.67
C ILE A 194 18.09 16.96 -8.01
N VAL A 195 17.72 17.05 -6.73
CA VAL A 195 17.79 18.31 -5.95
C VAL A 195 19.22 18.84 -5.91
N SER A 196 20.23 17.98 -5.73
CA SER A 196 21.64 18.40 -5.75
C SER A 196 22.11 18.91 -7.12
N ILE A 197 21.56 18.39 -8.22
CA ILE A 197 21.91 18.79 -9.60
C ILE A 197 21.25 20.11 -9.96
N LEU A 198 19.97 20.29 -9.59
CA LEU A 198 19.16 21.46 -9.95
C LEU A 198 19.30 22.62 -8.96
N GLN A 199 19.74 22.34 -7.73
CA GLN A 199 19.94 23.33 -6.67
C GLN A 199 18.70 24.21 -6.48
N ASP A 200 18.84 25.53 -6.60
CA ASP A 200 17.76 26.50 -6.41
C ASP A 200 17.13 26.95 -7.75
N GLU A 201 17.36 26.24 -8.85
CA GLU A 201 16.78 26.58 -10.14
C GLU A 201 15.26 26.30 -10.17
N PRO A 202 14.38 27.31 -10.36
CA PRO A 202 12.92 27.15 -10.27
C PRO A 202 12.37 26.44 -11.52
N THR A 203 12.62 25.14 -11.58
CA THR A 203 12.23 24.25 -12.68
C THR A 203 11.09 23.34 -12.24
N LYS A 204 10.29 22.88 -13.22
CA LYS A 204 9.22 21.91 -12.95
C LYS A 204 9.77 20.60 -12.37
N ASP A 205 10.93 20.17 -12.85
CA ASP A 205 11.59 18.95 -12.38
C ASP A 205 12.03 19.05 -10.92
N LEU A 206 12.46 20.23 -10.46
CA LEU A 206 12.81 20.44 -9.05
C LEU A 206 11.58 20.41 -8.14
N VAL A 207 10.49 21.07 -8.55
CA VAL A 207 9.20 21.00 -7.85
C VAL A 207 8.75 19.54 -7.75
N GLU A 208 8.78 18.80 -8.85
CA GLU A 208 8.40 17.40 -8.88
C GLU A 208 9.30 16.56 -7.97
N ALA A 209 10.62 16.74 -8.00
CA ALA A 209 11.55 16.02 -7.14
C ALA A 209 11.22 16.23 -5.65
N TYR A 210 10.92 17.46 -5.22
CA TYR A 210 10.50 17.72 -3.84
C TYR A 210 9.17 17.06 -3.49
N MET A 211 8.17 17.10 -4.38
CA MET A 211 6.90 16.40 -4.15
C MET A 211 7.09 14.87 -4.04
N LYS A 212 8.00 14.30 -4.83
CA LYS A 212 8.34 12.87 -4.78
C LYS A 212 9.10 12.52 -3.50
N LEU A 213 10.05 13.35 -3.06
CA LEU A 213 10.71 13.21 -1.76
C LEU A 213 9.71 13.26 -0.61
N ALA A 214 8.73 14.17 -0.67
CA ALA A 214 7.68 14.20 0.34
C ALA A 214 6.85 12.91 0.36
N LYS A 215 6.56 12.31 -0.79
CA LYS A 215 5.88 11.01 -0.88
C LYS A 215 6.75 9.85 -0.33
N VAL A 216 8.06 9.86 -0.60
CA VAL A 216 9.03 8.92 0.00
C VAL A 216 9.01 9.04 1.53
N ASP A 217 9.07 10.26 2.05
CA ASP A 217 9.07 10.53 3.48
C ASP A 217 7.77 10.11 4.17
N ILE A 218 6.61 10.29 3.52
CA ILE A 218 5.34 9.75 4.02
C ILE A 218 5.43 8.22 4.16
N GLY A 219 5.95 7.53 3.15
CA GLY A 219 6.16 6.08 3.19
C GLY A 219 7.13 5.63 4.30
N LEU A 220 8.12 6.46 4.61
CA LEU A 220 9.05 6.28 5.73
C LEU A 220 8.52 6.78 7.08
N ARG A 221 7.28 7.28 7.13
CA ARG A 221 6.65 7.93 8.30
C ARG A 221 7.39 9.14 8.86
N ARG A 222 8.17 9.85 8.02
CA ARG A 222 8.90 11.07 8.37
C ARG A 222 8.08 12.31 8.04
N PHE A 223 6.95 12.49 8.71
CA PHE A 223 5.97 13.54 8.36
C PHE A 223 6.52 14.96 8.42
N SER A 224 7.41 15.25 9.36
CA SER A 224 8.02 16.59 9.45
C SER A 224 8.92 16.90 8.25
N THR A 225 9.72 15.93 7.78
CA THR A 225 10.55 16.13 6.58
C THR A 225 9.70 16.16 5.31
N ALA A 226 8.65 15.33 5.24
CA ALA A 226 7.68 15.39 4.14
C ALA A 226 7.03 16.79 4.03
N TYR A 227 6.65 17.37 5.17
CA TYR A 227 6.10 18.72 5.21
C TYR A 227 7.12 19.77 4.73
N SER A 228 8.39 19.66 5.13
CA SER A 228 9.46 20.54 4.66
C SER A 228 9.68 20.43 3.15
N HIS A 229 9.67 19.21 2.59
CA HIS A 229 9.79 19.00 1.15
C HIS A 229 8.62 19.60 0.36
N TYR A 230 7.37 19.45 0.83
CA TYR A 230 6.25 20.15 0.19
C TYR A 230 6.33 21.67 0.33
N THR A 231 6.87 22.18 1.44
CA THR A 231 7.12 23.63 1.61
C THR A 231 8.08 24.12 0.54
N ALA A 232 9.22 23.43 0.35
CA ALA A 232 10.19 23.74 -0.69
C ALA A 232 9.58 23.66 -2.10
N ALA A 233 8.71 22.68 -2.37
CA ALA A 233 7.96 22.61 -3.62
C ALA A 233 7.02 23.83 -3.80
N SER A 234 6.27 24.19 -2.76
CA SER A 234 5.31 25.31 -2.77
C SER A 234 5.98 26.65 -3.09
N ASP A 235 7.16 26.89 -2.53
CA ASP A 235 7.94 28.13 -2.74
C ASP A 235 8.38 28.32 -4.20
N LEU A 236 8.47 27.23 -4.97
CA LEU A 236 8.89 27.20 -6.37
C LEU A 236 7.72 27.17 -7.37
N ILE A 237 6.50 26.86 -6.92
CA ILE A 237 5.35 26.71 -7.81
C ILE A 237 4.81 28.08 -8.24
N ILE A 238 4.70 28.24 -9.57
CA ILE A 238 4.01 29.36 -10.20
C ILE A 238 2.64 28.85 -10.71
N GLY A 239 1.56 29.26 -10.05
CA GLY A 239 0.18 28.97 -10.46
C GLY A 239 -0.72 28.45 -9.35
N ASP A 240 -1.95 28.92 -9.32
CA ASP A 240 -2.87 28.67 -8.20
C ASP A 240 -3.29 27.21 -8.07
N SER A 241 -3.58 26.52 -9.18
CA SER A 241 -4.08 25.14 -9.12
C SER A 241 -3.07 24.15 -8.51
N MET A 242 -1.78 24.26 -8.85
CA MET A 242 -0.75 23.40 -8.29
C MET A 242 -0.40 23.80 -6.85
N GLN A 243 -0.40 25.10 -6.53
CA GLN A 243 -0.25 25.53 -5.13
C GLN A 243 -1.39 24.98 -4.27
N ALA A 244 -2.63 25.01 -4.75
CA ALA A 244 -3.76 24.51 -4.01
C ALA A 244 -3.61 23.01 -3.67
N GLU A 245 -3.14 22.21 -4.63
CA GLU A 245 -2.89 20.78 -4.44
C GLU A 245 -1.76 20.50 -3.43
N VAL A 246 -0.66 21.24 -3.49
CA VAL A 246 0.45 21.08 -2.54
C VAL A 246 0.01 21.47 -1.12
N HIS A 247 -0.68 22.59 -0.97
CA HIS A 247 -1.22 23.01 0.32
C HIS A 247 -2.26 22.02 0.86
N TYR A 248 -3.11 21.44 0.00
CA TYR A 248 -4.03 20.38 0.43
C TYR A 248 -3.27 19.18 1.03
N ARG A 249 -2.20 18.74 0.38
CA ARG A 249 -1.33 17.65 0.88
C ARG A 249 -0.62 18.02 2.18
N MET A 250 -0.10 19.25 2.28
CA MET A 250 0.50 19.77 3.50
C MET A 250 -0.49 19.81 4.67
N GLY A 251 -1.75 20.19 4.41
CA GLY A 251 -2.82 20.19 5.40
C GLY A 251 -3.06 18.80 5.98
N HIS A 252 -3.11 17.76 5.15
CA HIS A 252 -3.24 16.37 5.62
C HIS A 252 -2.04 15.89 6.43
N ILE A 253 -0.82 16.24 6.03
CA ILE A 253 0.38 15.90 6.82
C ILE A 253 0.34 16.64 8.17
N ALA A 254 -0.10 17.90 8.19
CA ALA A 254 -0.29 18.65 9.42
C ALA A 254 -1.36 18.02 10.33
N LEU A 255 -2.45 17.48 9.76
CA LEU A 255 -3.42 16.68 10.51
C LEU A 255 -2.75 15.46 11.12
N VAL A 256 -2.00 14.67 10.36
CA VAL A 256 -1.26 13.50 10.86
C VAL A 256 -0.33 13.86 12.03
N MET A 257 0.40 14.98 11.92
CA MET A 257 1.28 15.50 12.98
C MET A 257 0.54 16.15 14.16
N ASN A 258 -0.80 16.15 14.15
CA ASN A 258 -1.64 16.82 15.14
C ASN A 258 -1.35 18.34 15.29
N ARG A 259 -1.05 19.01 14.17
CA ARG A 259 -0.79 20.46 14.08
C ARG A 259 -2.00 21.17 13.47
N LEU A 260 -3.12 21.19 14.19
CA LEU A 260 -4.41 21.68 13.67
C LEU A 260 -4.38 23.13 13.12
N PRO A 261 -3.76 24.13 13.79
CA PRO A 261 -3.66 25.47 13.19
C PRO A 261 -2.96 25.46 11.83
N LEU A 262 -1.87 24.69 11.73
CA LEU A 262 -1.11 24.55 10.49
C LEU A 262 -1.92 23.84 9.40
N ALA A 263 -2.74 22.85 9.77
CA ALA A 263 -3.66 22.19 8.84
C ALA A 263 -4.71 23.17 8.30
N ILE A 264 -5.33 23.96 9.18
CA ILE A 264 -6.31 24.99 8.82
C ILE A 264 -5.71 26.02 7.86
N ASP A 265 -4.52 26.54 8.16
CA ASP A 265 -3.84 27.53 7.30
C ASP A 265 -3.63 26.98 5.89
N ASN A 266 -3.13 25.75 5.79
CA ASN A 266 -2.91 25.08 4.51
C ASN A 266 -4.22 24.81 3.75
N PHE A 267 -5.25 24.31 4.42
CA PHE A 267 -6.54 24.06 3.77
C PHE A 267 -7.25 25.34 3.33
N ASN A 268 -7.04 26.46 4.02
CA ASN A 268 -7.51 27.78 3.58
C ASN A 268 -6.85 28.20 2.27
N VAL A 269 -5.53 28.04 2.15
CA VAL A 269 -4.81 28.31 0.90
C VAL A 269 -5.30 27.39 -0.21
N ALA A 270 -5.46 26.09 0.07
CA ALA A 270 -5.99 25.13 -0.87
C ALA A 270 -7.38 25.51 -1.39
N THR A 271 -8.31 25.84 -0.48
CA THR A 271 -9.69 26.22 -0.84
C THR A 271 -9.74 27.52 -1.63
N THR A 272 -8.88 28.49 -1.29
CA THR A 272 -8.83 29.80 -1.96
C THR A 272 -8.28 29.70 -3.39
N LYS A 273 -7.21 28.91 -3.59
CA LYS A 273 -6.52 28.76 -4.88
C LYS A 273 -7.07 27.62 -5.74
N GLY A 274 -7.89 26.75 -5.16
CA GLY A 274 -8.46 25.59 -5.82
C GLY A 274 -9.43 25.95 -6.95
N THR A 275 -9.43 25.12 -7.99
CA THR A 275 -10.45 25.19 -9.05
C THR A 275 -11.85 24.87 -8.48
N PRO A 276 -12.95 25.27 -9.13
CA PRO A 276 -14.30 24.94 -8.67
C PRO A 276 -14.51 23.44 -8.39
N ALA A 277 -13.89 22.57 -9.18
CA ALA A 277 -13.97 21.12 -9.01
C ALA A 277 -13.20 20.59 -7.79
N GLN A 278 -12.13 21.30 -7.37
CA GLN A 278 -11.31 20.91 -6.22
C GLN A 278 -11.83 21.51 -4.89
N ARG A 279 -12.47 22.68 -4.95
CA ARG A 279 -12.89 23.42 -3.74
C ARG A 279 -13.81 22.62 -2.82
N SER A 280 -14.67 21.77 -3.38
CA SER A 280 -15.57 20.92 -2.59
C SER A 280 -14.77 19.98 -1.65
N LEU A 281 -13.81 19.24 -2.21
CA LEU A 281 -12.92 18.34 -1.49
C LEU A 281 -12.10 19.08 -0.43
N PHE A 282 -11.57 20.25 -0.77
CA PHE A 282 -10.74 21.05 0.14
C PHE A 282 -11.57 21.65 1.29
N THR A 283 -12.79 22.11 0.99
CA THR A 283 -13.74 22.64 1.98
C THR A 283 -14.14 21.57 2.97
N HIS A 284 -14.33 20.33 2.52
CA HIS A 284 -14.57 19.19 3.42
C HIS A 284 -13.43 19.02 4.44
N SER A 285 -12.18 18.93 3.99
CA SER A 285 -11.03 18.78 4.92
C SER A 285 -10.86 19.98 5.85
N LEU A 286 -11.10 21.19 5.35
CA LEU A 286 -11.08 22.42 6.14
C LEU A 286 -12.14 22.41 7.25
N ALA A 287 -13.36 21.98 6.93
CA ALA A 287 -14.46 21.92 7.88
C ALA A 287 -14.13 21.01 9.07
N TYR A 288 -13.64 19.80 8.81
CA TYR A 288 -13.25 18.87 9.87
C TYR A 288 -12.05 19.38 10.67
N ALA A 289 -11.07 20.03 10.03
CA ALA A 289 -9.96 20.67 10.74
C ALA A 289 -10.44 21.77 11.71
N TYR A 290 -11.41 22.59 11.30
CA TYR A 290 -12.04 23.58 12.19
C TYR A 290 -12.76 22.93 13.37
N LEU A 291 -13.58 21.91 13.11
CA LEU A 291 -14.32 21.20 14.15
C LEU A 291 -13.41 20.53 15.17
N GLU A 292 -12.36 19.85 14.70
CA GLU A 292 -11.35 19.22 15.55
C GLU A 292 -10.58 20.26 16.39
N HIS A 293 -10.31 21.45 15.82
CA HIS A 293 -9.69 22.56 16.55
C HIS A 293 -10.65 23.22 17.57
N GLY A 294 -11.95 22.94 17.51
CA GLY A 294 -12.98 23.57 18.34
C GLY A 294 -13.55 24.88 17.79
N MET A 295 -13.22 25.23 16.54
CA MET A 295 -13.79 26.37 15.80
C MET A 295 -15.14 25.97 15.20
N LEU A 296 -16.14 25.76 16.06
CA LEU A 296 -17.44 25.19 15.66
C LEU A 296 -18.21 26.06 14.67
N VAL A 297 -18.12 27.39 14.80
CA VAL A 297 -18.85 28.31 13.91
C VAL A 297 -18.32 28.21 12.48
N GLU A 298 -17.00 28.25 12.33
CA GLU A 298 -16.30 28.15 11.07
C GLU A 298 -16.46 26.77 10.44
N GLY A 299 -16.36 25.71 11.25
CA GLY A 299 -16.59 24.34 10.80
C GLY A 299 -18.01 24.13 10.25
N ASN A 300 -19.02 24.60 10.98
CA ASN A 300 -20.41 24.53 10.52
C ASN A 300 -20.68 25.38 9.28
N HIS A 301 -20.08 26.57 9.19
CA HIS A 301 -20.19 27.40 8.00
C HIS A 301 -19.58 26.71 6.77
N ALA A 302 -18.42 26.09 6.91
CA ALA A 302 -17.77 25.35 5.83
C ALA A 302 -18.61 24.15 5.37
N LEU A 303 -19.22 23.39 6.30
CA LEU A 303 -20.15 22.31 5.98
C LEU A 303 -21.41 22.82 5.26
N ALA A 304 -22.02 23.91 5.73
CA ALA A 304 -23.18 24.49 5.08
C ALA A 304 -22.88 24.91 3.63
N SER A 305 -21.70 25.51 3.40
CA SER A 305 -21.21 25.85 2.06
C SER A 305 -21.02 24.61 1.17
N LEU A 306 -20.43 23.55 1.73
CA LEU A 306 -20.25 22.26 1.05
C LEU A 306 -21.59 21.67 0.60
N PHE A 307 -22.60 21.67 1.48
CA PHE A 307 -23.92 21.07 1.19
C PHE A 307 -24.77 21.89 0.22
N ALA A 308 -24.53 23.19 0.13
CA ALA A 308 -25.20 24.06 -0.85
C ALA A 308 -24.72 23.80 -2.29
N SER A 309 -23.56 23.17 -2.48
CA SER A 309 -23.01 22.85 -3.79
C SER A 309 -23.41 21.43 -4.24
N PRO A 310 -23.87 21.24 -5.49
CA PRO A 310 -24.09 19.90 -6.03
C PRO A 310 -22.74 19.19 -6.22
N SER A 311 -22.45 18.22 -5.34
CA SER A 311 -21.26 17.37 -5.47
C SER A 311 -21.49 16.17 -6.37
N MET A 312 -20.48 15.85 -7.18
CA MET A 312 -20.38 14.62 -7.97
C MET A 312 -19.62 13.50 -7.24
N TYR A 313 -18.89 13.81 -6.16
CA TYR A 313 -18.06 12.86 -5.44
C TYR A 313 -18.90 12.01 -4.47
N THR A 314 -18.65 10.71 -4.44
CA THR A 314 -19.41 9.73 -3.66
C THR A 314 -19.28 10.01 -2.16
N GLU A 315 -18.10 10.36 -1.70
CA GLU A 315 -17.74 10.66 -0.31
C GLU A 315 -18.43 11.93 0.19
N GLU A 316 -18.47 12.98 -0.62
CA GLU A 316 -19.15 14.22 -0.26
C GLU A 316 -20.66 14.04 -0.18
N ARG A 317 -21.25 13.25 -1.09
CA ARG A 317 -22.65 12.85 -0.99
C ARG A 317 -22.92 12.01 0.26
N TYR A 318 -21.98 11.15 0.64
CA TYR A 318 -22.09 10.34 1.86
C TYR A 318 -22.06 11.20 3.12
N ILE A 319 -21.15 12.17 3.18
CA ILE A 319 -21.09 13.13 4.28
C ILE A 319 -22.35 13.99 4.30
N ARG A 320 -22.81 14.51 3.16
CA ARG A 320 -24.08 15.26 3.14
C ARG A 320 -25.24 14.41 3.67
N ALA A 321 -25.30 13.13 3.28
CA ALA A 321 -26.29 12.20 3.80
C ALA A 321 -26.16 12.00 5.32
N SER A 322 -24.93 11.91 5.86
CA SER A 322 -24.73 11.76 7.30
C SER A 322 -25.18 12.98 8.11
N PHE A 323 -25.23 14.15 7.47
CA PHE A 323 -25.59 15.43 8.10
C PHE A 323 -27.05 15.87 7.92
N GLN A 324 -27.71 15.46 6.83
CA GLN A 324 -29.02 15.99 6.44
C GLN A 324 -30.04 14.88 6.18
N ASP A 325 -29.68 13.94 5.31
CA ASP A 325 -30.66 13.01 4.74
C ASP A 325 -30.84 11.75 5.60
N HIS A 326 -29.85 11.41 6.43
CA HIS A 326 -29.73 10.20 7.25
C HIS A 326 -29.93 8.87 6.51
N HIS A 327 -29.97 8.95 5.17
CA HIS A 327 -30.16 7.85 4.23
C HIS A 327 -29.14 7.96 3.11
N TYR A 328 -28.52 6.85 2.75
CA TYR A 328 -27.58 6.78 1.64
C TYR A 328 -27.90 5.57 0.76
N PRO A 329 -28.02 5.72 -0.58
CA PRO A 329 -28.63 4.71 -1.45
C PRO A 329 -27.98 3.32 -1.42
N SER A 330 -26.67 3.23 -1.16
CA SER A 330 -25.98 1.92 -1.09
C SER A 330 -26.20 1.19 0.23
N GLY A 331 -26.75 1.85 1.25
CA GLY A 331 -26.90 1.28 2.60
C GLY A 331 -25.58 0.93 3.28
N ARG A 332 -24.44 1.47 2.83
CA ARG A 332 -23.12 1.26 3.47
C ARG A 332 -22.15 2.39 3.17
N THR A 333 -21.14 2.53 4.01
CA THR A 333 -20.07 3.52 3.83
C THR A 333 -19.22 3.21 2.59
N PRO A 334 -18.85 4.23 1.78
CA PRO A 334 -17.91 4.05 0.66
C PRO A 334 -16.53 3.58 1.13
N SER A 335 -15.97 2.55 0.47
CA SER A 335 -14.69 1.93 0.88
C SER A 335 -13.51 2.92 0.84
N GLN A 336 -13.51 3.85 -0.12
CA GLN A 336 -12.47 4.89 -0.20
C GLN A 336 -12.52 5.87 0.97
N TYR A 337 -13.73 6.28 1.40
CA TYR A 337 -13.91 7.10 2.60
C TYR A 337 -13.36 6.37 3.84
N LEU A 338 -13.71 5.10 4.02
CA LEU A 338 -13.23 4.28 5.13
C LEU A 338 -11.70 4.16 5.14
N SER A 339 -11.10 3.83 3.99
CA SER A 339 -9.65 3.72 3.87
C SER A 339 -8.94 5.00 4.31
N GLN A 340 -9.42 6.16 3.87
CA GLN A 340 -8.82 7.45 4.21
C GLN A 340 -8.98 7.79 5.70
N LEU A 341 -10.17 7.55 6.26
CA LEU A 341 -10.45 7.78 7.68
C LEU A 341 -9.52 6.93 8.56
N PHE A 342 -9.44 5.62 8.27
CA PHE A 342 -8.65 4.69 9.06
C PHE A 342 -7.14 4.81 8.82
N ASP A 343 -6.69 5.23 7.63
CA ASP A 343 -5.29 5.58 7.40
C ASP A 343 -4.87 6.76 8.28
N LEU A 344 -5.67 7.84 8.29
CA LEU A 344 -5.42 9.01 9.14
C LEU A 344 -5.42 8.63 10.62
N TYR A 345 -6.38 7.80 11.05
CA TYR A 345 -6.44 7.32 12.42
C TYR A 345 -5.20 6.50 12.82
N ALA A 346 -4.82 5.53 11.97
CA ALA A 346 -3.67 4.65 12.18
C ALA A 346 -2.36 5.45 12.27
N TYR A 347 -2.18 6.47 11.44
CA TYR A 347 -1.01 7.35 11.52
C TYR A 347 -0.97 8.12 12.84
N ARG A 348 -2.05 8.81 13.20
CA ARG A 348 -2.13 9.63 14.42
C ARG A 348 -1.94 8.80 15.69
N HIS A 349 -2.57 7.63 15.75
CA HIS A 349 -2.40 6.70 16.87
C HIS A 349 -0.93 6.26 17.01
N SER A 350 -0.26 5.93 15.90
CA SER A 350 1.15 5.53 15.93
C SER A 350 2.09 6.65 16.41
N ILE A 351 1.82 7.90 16.02
CA ILE A 351 2.60 9.07 16.46
C ILE A 351 2.37 9.36 17.94
N ALA A 352 1.12 9.35 18.40
CA ALA A 352 0.76 9.62 19.78
C ALA A 352 1.39 8.58 20.74
N ALA A 353 1.41 7.31 20.34
CA ALA A 353 2.10 6.25 21.08
C ALA A 353 3.62 6.50 21.19
N ALA A 354 4.24 7.08 20.16
CA ALA A 354 5.68 7.39 20.17
C ALA A 354 6.04 8.64 20.98
N SER A 355 5.12 9.60 21.16
CA SER A 355 5.40 10.90 21.79
C SER A 355 5.10 10.96 23.30
N SER A 356 4.59 9.89 23.92
CA SER A 356 4.20 9.83 25.35
C SER A 356 3.28 10.97 25.82
N SER A 357 2.63 11.69 24.90
CA SER A 357 1.82 12.86 25.18
C SER A 357 0.36 12.47 25.38
N SER A 358 -0.21 12.79 26.55
CA SER A 358 -1.62 12.55 26.89
C SER A 358 -2.54 13.20 25.84
N SER A 359 -3.36 12.39 25.18
CA SER A 359 -3.89 12.67 23.85
C SER A 359 -5.31 13.24 23.83
N SER A 360 -5.52 14.45 24.37
CA SER A 360 -6.83 15.12 24.33
C SER A 360 -7.33 15.44 22.90
N THR A 361 -6.45 15.48 21.89
CA THR A 361 -6.83 15.77 20.50
C THR A 361 -7.21 14.52 19.69
N VAL A 362 -6.54 13.37 19.87
CA VAL A 362 -7.00 12.10 19.27
C VAL A 362 -8.39 11.76 19.80
N ASP A 363 -8.69 12.10 21.06
CA ASP A 363 -10.04 11.97 21.61
C ASP A 363 -11.06 12.78 20.81
N THR A 364 -10.74 14.03 20.44
CA THR A 364 -11.67 14.88 19.66
C THR A 364 -11.92 14.32 18.27
N PHE A 365 -10.88 13.88 17.57
CA PHE A 365 -11.01 13.21 16.27
C PHE A 365 -11.89 11.95 16.38
N ARG A 366 -11.63 11.12 17.39
CA ARG A 366 -12.41 9.89 17.61
C ARG A 366 -13.87 10.18 17.87
N HIS A 367 -14.18 11.16 18.72
CA HIS A 367 -15.55 11.56 19.00
C HIS A 367 -16.26 12.12 17.76
N LEU A 368 -15.55 12.89 16.92
CA LEU A 368 -16.12 13.44 15.69
C LEU A 368 -16.47 12.35 14.67
N HIS A 369 -15.75 11.23 14.68
CA HIS A 369 -15.93 10.11 13.75
C HIS A 369 -16.52 8.84 14.38
N GLY A 370 -17.00 8.92 15.64
CA GLY A 370 -17.59 7.79 16.37
C GLY A 370 -16.64 6.59 16.55
N LEU A 371 -15.32 6.82 16.61
CA LEU A 371 -14.30 5.78 16.83
C LEU A 371 -14.19 5.43 18.32
N LEU A 372 -15.25 4.81 18.83
CA LEU A 372 -15.45 4.50 20.25
C LEU A 372 -15.30 3.00 20.53
N PHE A 373 -15.40 2.63 21.82
CA PHE A 373 -15.45 1.24 22.26
C PHE A 373 -14.22 0.37 21.94
N GLU A 374 -13.04 0.96 21.81
CA GLU A 374 -11.83 0.23 21.39
C GLU A 374 -11.39 -0.88 22.34
N SER A 375 -11.68 -0.74 23.63
CA SER A 375 -11.32 -1.74 24.64
C SER A 375 -12.54 -2.46 25.21
N SER A 376 -13.66 -1.75 25.39
CA SER A 376 -14.86 -2.29 26.04
C SER A 376 -15.54 -3.36 25.19
N VAL A 377 -15.76 -3.13 23.89
CA VAL A 377 -16.40 -4.11 23.00
C VAL A 377 -15.56 -5.39 22.86
N PRO A 378 -14.25 -5.35 22.53
CA PRO A 378 -13.44 -6.57 22.49
C PRO A 378 -13.45 -7.33 23.82
N ALA A 379 -13.35 -6.64 24.96
CA ALA A 379 -13.33 -7.27 26.27
C ALA A 379 -14.65 -8.02 26.57
N VAL A 380 -15.78 -7.36 26.38
CA VAL A 380 -17.12 -7.95 26.60
C VAL A 380 -17.35 -9.12 25.65
N MET A 381 -17.05 -8.94 24.36
CA MET A 381 -17.20 -9.99 23.35
C MET A 381 -16.34 -11.22 23.67
N SER A 382 -15.09 -11.00 24.07
CA SER A 382 -14.15 -12.07 24.40
C SER A 382 -14.54 -12.84 25.67
N ALA A 383 -15.10 -12.14 26.67
CA ALA A 383 -15.66 -12.77 27.86
C ALA A 383 -16.91 -13.60 27.53
N ALA A 384 -17.83 -13.05 26.74
CA ALA A 384 -19.03 -13.76 26.28
C ALA A 384 -18.67 -15.02 25.48
N LEU A 385 -17.68 -14.93 24.59
CA LEU A 385 -17.23 -16.05 23.76
C LEU A 385 -16.73 -17.22 24.63
N ARG A 386 -15.85 -16.94 25.60
CA ARG A 386 -15.35 -17.96 26.53
C ARG A 386 -16.48 -18.60 27.33
N LEU A 387 -17.42 -17.79 27.84
CA LEU A 387 -18.55 -18.27 28.63
C LEU A 387 -19.50 -19.15 27.82
N ARG A 388 -19.87 -18.74 26.61
CA ARG A 388 -20.90 -19.41 25.80
C ARG A 388 -20.40 -20.66 25.10
N ILE A 389 -19.12 -20.67 24.69
CA ILE A 389 -18.54 -21.79 23.95
C ILE A 389 -17.73 -22.72 24.86
N GLY A 390 -17.29 -22.26 26.04
CA GLY A 390 -16.55 -23.08 27.00
C GLY A 390 -15.07 -23.25 26.64
N ILE A 391 -14.45 -22.20 26.08
CA ILE A 391 -13.04 -22.19 25.63
C ILE A 391 -12.16 -21.53 26.68
N SER A 392 -10.95 -22.06 26.87
CA SER A 392 -9.92 -21.48 27.72
C SER A 392 -8.69 -21.01 26.94
N ASP A 393 -7.86 -20.18 27.58
CA ASP A 393 -6.62 -19.69 26.97
C ASP A 393 -5.63 -20.84 26.74
N GLY A 394 -5.02 -20.85 25.54
CA GLY A 394 -4.05 -21.86 25.14
C GLY A 394 -4.65 -23.04 24.39
N ASP A 395 -5.98 -23.11 24.24
CA ASP A 395 -6.66 -24.17 23.48
C ASP A 395 -6.30 -24.13 21.99
N HIS A 396 -5.99 -22.94 21.44
CA HIS A 396 -5.60 -22.71 20.04
C HIS A 396 -6.39 -23.56 19.03
N TRP A 397 -7.71 -23.41 19.00
CA TRP A 397 -8.58 -24.34 18.24
C TRP A 397 -9.46 -23.67 17.18
N LEU A 398 -9.55 -22.34 17.20
CA LEU A 398 -10.40 -21.60 16.26
C LEU A 398 -9.59 -21.13 15.04
N ASP A 399 -10.11 -21.39 13.84
CA ASP A 399 -9.78 -20.65 12.63
C ASP A 399 -10.63 -19.38 12.60
N VAL A 400 -9.98 -18.21 12.72
CA VAL A 400 -10.64 -16.90 12.89
C VAL A 400 -10.49 -16.04 11.64
N VAL A 401 -11.57 -15.37 11.24
CA VAL A 401 -11.51 -14.19 10.35
C VAL A 401 -11.92 -12.96 11.13
N ASP A 402 -11.11 -11.91 11.06
CA ASP A 402 -11.37 -10.60 11.66
C ASP A 402 -11.70 -9.58 10.56
N PHE A 403 -12.99 -9.30 10.39
CA PHE A 403 -13.52 -8.35 9.43
C PHE A 403 -13.41 -6.92 9.97
N GLY A 404 -12.69 -6.07 9.24
CA GLY A 404 -12.38 -4.71 9.67
C GLY A 404 -11.41 -4.72 10.84
N CYS A 405 -10.32 -5.47 10.73
CA CYS A 405 -9.38 -5.70 11.83
C CYS A 405 -8.68 -4.42 12.33
N GLY A 406 -8.74 -3.32 11.58
CA GLY A 406 -8.08 -2.07 11.89
C GLY A 406 -6.58 -2.25 12.12
N SER A 407 -6.03 -1.50 13.07
CA SER A 407 -4.63 -1.67 13.49
C SER A 407 -4.34 -2.93 14.33
N GLY A 408 -5.31 -3.85 14.46
CA GLY A 408 -5.10 -5.20 14.99
C GLY A 408 -5.13 -5.37 16.51
N HIS A 409 -5.34 -4.31 17.28
CA HIS A 409 -5.26 -4.33 18.75
C HIS A 409 -6.32 -5.24 19.41
N ALA A 410 -7.52 -5.32 18.83
CA ALA A 410 -8.60 -6.18 19.34
C ALA A 410 -8.20 -7.66 19.36
N MET A 411 -7.29 -8.09 18.47
CA MET A 411 -6.85 -9.48 18.39
C MET A 411 -6.13 -9.98 19.64
N ALA A 412 -5.58 -9.08 20.45
CA ALA A 412 -4.92 -9.43 21.70
C ALA A 412 -5.85 -10.19 22.67
N TRP A 413 -7.16 -9.94 22.59
CA TRP A 413 -8.17 -10.59 23.43
C TRP A 413 -8.50 -12.02 23.01
N PHE A 414 -8.26 -12.38 21.75
CA PHE A 414 -8.68 -13.68 21.20
C PHE A 414 -7.51 -14.52 20.68
N ARG A 415 -6.29 -13.98 20.55
CA ARG A 415 -5.13 -14.70 19.99
C ARG A 415 -4.84 -16.02 20.70
N SER A 416 -5.04 -16.09 22.02
CA SER A 416 -4.85 -17.28 22.84
C SER A 416 -5.88 -18.40 22.56
N LEU A 417 -6.98 -18.07 21.88
CA LEU A 417 -8.04 -18.99 21.50
C LEU A 417 -7.89 -19.50 20.05
N SER A 418 -7.07 -18.81 19.25
CA SER A 418 -6.97 -19.01 17.81
C SER A 418 -5.83 -19.93 17.40
N SER A 419 -6.12 -20.89 16.52
CA SER A 419 -5.12 -21.66 15.77
C SER A 419 -4.56 -20.86 14.60
N PHE A 420 -5.45 -20.17 13.89
CA PHE A 420 -5.16 -19.33 12.72
C PHE A 420 -5.99 -18.05 12.79
N VAL A 421 -5.41 -16.91 12.38
CA VAL A 421 -6.11 -15.63 12.27
C VAL A 421 -5.82 -14.98 10.91
N LEU A 422 -6.89 -14.76 10.14
CA LEU A 422 -6.89 -13.87 8.97
C LEU A 422 -7.51 -12.53 9.35
N GLY A 423 -6.79 -11.43 9.14
CA GLY A 423 -7.33 -10.08 9.24
C GLY A 423 -7.62 -9.46 7.88
N ILE A 424 -8.76 -8.79 7.73
CA ILE A 424 -9.13 -8.05 6.53
C ILE A 424 -9.46 -6.61 6.93
N ASP A 425 -8.82 -5.64 6.29
CA ASP A 425 -9.13 -4.23 6.47
C ASP A 425 -8.91 -3.45 5.17
N VAL A 426 -9.70 -2.41 4.95
CA VAL A 426 -9.60 -1.58 3.75
C VAL A 426 -8.41 -0.62 3.80
N SER A 427 -7.94 -0.25 4.99
CA SER A 427 -6.83 0.68 5.22
C SER A 427 -5.48 -0.03 5.13
N PRO A 428 -4.64 0.29 4.13
CA PRO A 428 -3.28 -0.23 4.03
C PRO A 428 -2.46 0.09 5.28
N MET A 429 -2.68 1.27 5.88
CA MET A 429 -1.94 1.72 7.05
C MET A 429 -2.32 0.93 8.32
N SER A 430 -3.60 0.66 8.52
CA SER A 430 -4.09 -0.24 9.56
C SER A 430 -3.46 -1.61 9.46
N ILE A 431 -3.45 -2.21 8.27
CA ILE A 431 -2.85 -3.52 8.03
C ILE A 431 -1.35 -3.53 8.34
N GLU A 432 -0.62 -2.48 7.96
CA GLU A 432 0.81 -2.38 8.28
C GLU A 432 1.06 -2.25 9.78
N ASN A 433 0.23 -1.53 10.52
CA ASN A 433 0.30 -1.50 11.99
C ASN A 433 -0.04 -2.88 12.59
N ALA A 434 -1.09 -3.56 12.11
CA ALA A 434 -1.49 -4.88 12.58
C ALA A 434 -0.39 -5.93 12.36
N ARG A 435 0.32 -5.87 11.24
CA ARG A 435 1.47 -6.74 10.93
C ARG A 435 2.58 -6.63 11.99
N GLN A 436 2.83 -5.43 12.51
CA GLN A 436 3.85 -5.20 13.53
C GLN A 436 3.51 -5.84 14.88
N LEU A 437 2.22 -6.06 15.17
CA LEU A 437 1.78 -6.72 16.41
C LEU A 437 2.06 -8.23 16.42
N SER A 438 2.28 -8.85 15.25
CA SER A 438 2.47 -10.31 15.12
C SER A 438 1.35 -11.15 15.72
N LEU A 439 0.11 -10.62 15.72
CA LEU A 439 -1.10 -11.30 16.21
C LEU A 439 -1.89 -12.01 15.11
N TYR A 440 -1.51 -11.82 13.84
CA TYR A 440 -2.22 -12.35 12.68
C TYR A 440 -1.30 -13.30 11.91
N ASP A 441 -1.87 -14.38 11.39
CA ASP A 441 -1.15 -15.36 10.56
C ASP A 441 -1.22 -14.95 9.07
N ASP A 442 -2.29 -14.28 8.65
CA ASP A 442 -2.43 -13.63 7.35
C ASP A 442 -3.18 -12.28 7.46
N LEU A 443 -2.88 -11.36 6.54
CA LEU A 443 -3.44 -10.00 6.51
C LEU A 443 -3.70 -9.57 5.07
N GLN A 444 -4.93 -9.19 4.77
CA GLN A 444 -5.35 -8.77 3.44
C GLN A 444 -5.91 -7.35 3.44
N ILE A 445 -5.45 -6.56 2.47
CA ILE A 445 -5.94 -5.20 2.24
C ILE A 445 -7.11 -5.28 1.25
N GLY A 446 -8.28 -4.80 1.65
CA GLY A 446 -9.43 -4.67 0.75
C GLY A 446 -10.77 -4.56 1.46
N ASP A 447 -11.83 -4.41 0.68
CA ASP A 447 -13.19 -4.41 1.19
C ASP A 447 -13.56 -5.78 1.75
N ILE A 448 -14.25 -5.83 2.90
CA ILE A 448 -14.68 -7.08 3.54
C ILE A 448 -15.49 -7.95 2.57
N LEU A 449 -16.40 -7.35 1.79
CA LEU A 449 -17.24 -8.13 0.88
C LEU A 449 -16.47 -8.62 -0.35
N ASP A 450 -15.56 -7.81 -0.87
CA ASP A 450 -14.75 -8.17 -2.05
C ASP A 450 -13.73 -9.26 -1.69
N VAL A 451 -12.94 -9.04 -0.63
CA VAL A 451 -11.94 -10.01 -0.17
C VAL A 451 -12.62 -11.27 0.38
N GLY A 452 -13.63 -11.07 1.23
CA GLY A 452 -14.41 -12.15 1.82
C GLY A 452 -15.10 -13.03 0.77
N GLY A 453 -15.57 -12.45 -0.34
CA GLY A 453 -16.17 -13.17 -1.46
C GLY A 453 -15.27 -14.26 -2.07
N HIS A 454 -13.95 -14.13 -1.93
CA HIS A 454 -12.98 -15.09 -2.43
C HIS A 454 -12.54 -16.15 -1.40
N LEU A 455 -12.98 -16.01 -0.14
CA LEU A 455 -12.69 -16.99 0.90
C LEU A 455 -13.47 -18.30 0.68
N PRO A 456 -12.89 -19.45 1.03
CA PRO A 456 -13.55 -20.74 0.89
C PRO A 456 -14.75 -20.89 1.82
N ASP A 457 -15.76 -21.62 1.36
CA ASP A 457 -16.97 -21.95 2.14
C ASP A 457 -16.61 -22.80 3.38
N ALA A 458 -17.40 -22.67 4.45
CA ALA A 458 -17.32 -23.51 5.65
C ALA A 458 -15.89 -23.78 6.15
N SER A 459 -15.08 -22.74 6.22
CA SER A 459 -13.64 -22.83 6.49
C SER A 459 -13.20 -22.17 7.79
N TYR A 460 -14.09 -21.50 8.51
CA TYR A 460 -13.77 -20.78 9.74
C TYR A 460 -14.73 -21.14 10.88
N ASP A 461 -14.21 -21.09 12.11
CA ASP A 461 -14.96 -21.38 13.35
C ASP A 461 -15.50 -20.10 14.01
N LEU A 462 -14.87 -18.96 13.69
CA LEU A 462 -15.24 -17.66 14.23
C LEU A 462 -15.03 -16.56 13.19
N VAL A 463 -16.08 -15.78 12.95
CA VAL A 463 -15.96 -14.47 12.31
C VAL A 463 -16.10 -13.42 13.40
N LEU A 464 -15.09 -12.57 13.53
CA LEU A 464 -15.12 -11.35 14.34
C LEU A 464 -15.41 -10.17 13.43
N ALA A 465 -16.22 -9.23 13.90
CA ALA A 465 -16.41 -7.95 13.24
C ALA A 465 -16.62 -6.85 14.27
N ILE A 466 -15.50 -6.45 14.88
CA ILE A 466 -15.48 -5.52 16.01
C ILE A 466 -15.34 -4.09 15.48
N ASN A 467 -16.33 -3.25 15.76
CA ASN A 467 -16.48 -1.88 15.26
C ASN A 467 -16.49 -1.76 13.72
N ALA A 468 -16.71 -2.86 13.00
CA ALA A 468 -16.77 -2.90 11.55
C ALA A 468 -18.20 -2.75 11.01
N LEU A 469 -19.19 -3.42 11.64
CA LEU A 469 -20.59 -3.37 11.19
C LEU A 469 -21.25 -1.98 11.30
N PRO A 470 -20.84 -1.08 12.21
CA PRO A 470 -21.31 0.30 12.19
C PRO A 470 -20.94 1.10 10.92
N TYR A 471 -20.26 0.51 9.94
CA TYR A 471 -20.05 1.09 8.60
C TYR A 471 -20.94 0.47 7.51
N PHE A 472 -21.85 -0.41 7.90
CA PHE A 472 -22.90 -0.98 7.07
C PHE A 472 -24.23 -0.60 7.70
N GLY A 473 -25.17 -0.07 6.92
CA GLY A 473 -26.56 0.04 7.35
C GLY A 473 -27.30 -1.25 7.02
N ASP A 474 -27.24 -1.66 5.76
CA ASP A 474 -27.73 -2.96 5.34
C ASP A 474 -26.70 -4.06 5.66
N LEU A 475 -27.07 -4.95 6.58
CA LEU A 475 -26.21 -6.00 7.10
C LEU A 475 -26.34 -7.32 6.31
N ARG A 476 -27.32 -7.42 5.40
CA ARG A 476 -27.64 -8.67 4.69
C ARG A 476 -26.42 -9.30 4.02
N GLN A 477 -25.68 -8.53 3.23
CA GLN A 477 -24.51 -9.03 2.50
C GLN A 477 -23.39 -9.53 3.44
N VAL A 478 -23.18 -8.87 4.58
CA VAL A 478 -22.18 -9.29 5.57
C VAL A 478 -22.62 -10.58 6.27
N PHE A 479 -23.92 -10.71 6.60
CA PHE A 479 -24.48 -11.93 7.17
C PHE A 479 -24.46 -13.11 6.19
N GLU A 480 -24.80 -12.89 4.92
CA GLU A 480 -24.69 -13.89 3.85
C GLU A 480 -23.25 -14.38 3.71
N LEU A 481 -22.30 -13.45 3.67
CA LEU A 481 -20.87 -13.76 3.61
C LEU A 481 -20.41 -14.55 4.84
N ALA A 482 -20.70 -14.06 6.04
CA ALA A 482 -20.34 -14.72 7.29
C ALA A 482 -20.93 -16.13 7.35
N HIS A 483 -22.21 -16.30 7.02
CA HIS A 483 -22.87 -17.59 6.98
C HIS A 483 -22.17 -18.56 6.01
N ARG A 484 -21.81 -18.10 4.81
CA ARG A 484 -21.15 -18.94 3.80
C ARG A 484 -19.78 -19.46 4.27
N ILE A 485 -18.95 -18.59 4.84
CA ILE A 485 -17.57 -18.95 5.21
C ILE A 485 -17.49 -19.68 6.57
N LEU A 486 -18.49 -19.54 7.42
CA LEU A 486 -18.56 -20.23 8.71
C LEU A 486 -18.92 -21.70 8.56
N ARG A 487 -18.26 -22.55 9.32
CA ARG A 487 -18.63 -23.97 9.50
C ARG A 487 -20.00 -24.09 10.17
N PRO A 488 -20.70 -25.23 10.03
CA PRO A 488 -21.89 -25.51 10.83
C PRO A 488 -21.59 -25.32 12.32
N GLU A 489 -22.52 -24.71 13.07
CA GLU A 489 -22.39 -24.44 14.51
C GLU A 489 -21.28 -23.44 14.91
N ALA A 490 -20.60 -22.84 13.94
CA ALA A 490 -19.60 -21.80 14.15
C ALA A 490 -20.23 -20.44 14.47
N ILE A 491 -19.42 -19.52 15.01
CA ILE A 491 -19.91 -18.26 15.59
C ILE A 491 -19.59 -17.05 14.73
N PHE A 492 -20.56 -16.14 14.61
CA PHE A 492 -20.35 -14.77 14.18
C PHE A 492 -20.51 -13.85 15.39
N ALA A 493 -19.45 -13.12 15.74
CA ALA A 493 -19.43 -12.19 16.85
C ALA A 493 -19.16 -10.76 16.35
N PHE A 494 -20.05 -9.83 16.69
CA PHE A 494 -20.03 -8.47 16.17
C PHE A 494 -20.64 -7.47 17.15
N ASN A 495 -20.44 -6.19 16.90
CA ASN A 495 -21.22 -5.13 17.55
C ASN A 495 -21.84 -4.17 16.53
N VAL A 496 -22.96 -3.57 16.91
CA VAL A 496 -23.62 -2.51 16.16
C VAL A 496 -23.97 -1.36 17.09
N ASP A 497 -23.90 -0.15 16.58
CA ASP A 497 -24.35 1.03 17.31
C ASP A 497 -25.89 1.06 17.28
N LEU A 498 -26.52 1.40 18.40
CA LEU A 498 -27.97 1.45 18.51
C LEU A 498 -28.49 2.86 18.29
N LEU A 499 -29.72 2.96 17.78
CA LEU A 499 -30.45 4.24 17.75
C LEU A 499 -30.55 4.81 19.17
N PRO A 500 -30.43 6.15 19.35
CA PRO A 500 -30.81 6.81 20.59
C PRO A 500 -32.25 6.40 20.98
N ARG A 501 -32.58 6.45 22.27
CA ARG A 501 -33.97 6.22 22.70
C ARG A 501 -34.71 7.57 22.68
N PRO A 502 -36.04 7.58 22.49
CA PRO A 502 -36.87 8.79 22.31
C PRO A 502 -36.93 9.78 23.50
N ASP A 503 -36.10 9.61 24.53
CA ASP A 503 -35.90 10.61 25.59
C ASP A 503 -34.94 11.75 25.15
N ASP A 504 -34.29 11.60 24.00
CA ASP A 504 -33.48 12.64 23.34
C ASP A 504 -34.35 13.36 22.30
N ASP A 505 -34.49 14.69 22.40
CA ASP A 505 -35.32 15.59 21.57
C ASP A 505 -34.97 15.60 20.05
N GLU A 506 -34.90 14.45 19.39
CA GLU A 506 -34.77 14.29 17.94
C GLU A 506 -36.06 13.62 17.43
N GLN A 507 -36.71 14.22 16.43
CA GLN A 507 -37.85 13.60 15.74
C GLN A 507 -37.37 12.33 15.04
N GLU A 508 -37.50 11.19 15.72
CA GLU A 508 -36.99 9.89 15.28
C GLU A 508 -37.74 9.38 14.04
N HIS A 509 -36.97 8.90 13.07
CA HIS A 509 -37.40 7.91 12.08
C HIS A 509 -37.50 6.52 12.75
N VAL A 510 -38.43 6.38 13.70
CA VAL A 510 -38.63 5.15 14.53
C VAL A 510 -38.85 3.89 13.67
N ASP A 511 -39.29 4.06 12.43
CA ASP A 511 -39.67 2.97 11.52
C ASP A 511 -38.53 2.46 10.61
N ASP A 512 -37.35 3.11 10.62
CA ASP A 512 -36.24 2.69 9.75
C ASP A 512 -35.41 1.55 10.39
N ALA A 513 -35.03 0.57 9.56
CA ALA A 513 -34.20 -0.57 10.00
C ALA A 513 -32.80 -0.13 10.49
N PHE A 514 -32.26 0.92 9.88
CA PHE A 514 -30.96 1.50 10.18
C PHE A 514 -30.93 2.96 9.67
N SER A 515 -30.08 3.78 10.29
CA SER A 515 -29.97 5.21 9.98
C SER A 515 -28.51 5.67 10.03
N LEU A 516 -28.11 6.55 9.11
CA LEU A 516 -26.76 7.10 9.05
C LEU A 516 -26.63 8.33 9.97
N ARG A 517 -25.69 8.28 10.91
CA ARG A 517 -25.41 9.36 11.86
C ARG A 517 -24.26 10.25 11.39
N PHE A 518 -24.18 11.47 11.93
CA PHE A 518 -23.19 12.48 11.52
C PHE A 518 -21.74 11.98 11.57
N SER A 519 -21.43 11.09 12.52
CA SER A 519 -20.11 10.46 12.71
C SER A 519 -19.66 9.64 11.50
N GLY A 520 -20.56 9.40 10.54
CA GLY A 520 -20.35 8.55 9.38
C GLY A 520 -20.64 7.08 9.66
N ARG A 521 -21.13 6.75 10.86
CA ARG A 521 -21.51 5.40 11.28
C ARG A 521 -23.03 5.20 11.23
N TRP A 522 -23.44 3.96 11.05
CA TRP A 522 -24.83 3.52 11.00
C TRP A 522 -25.27 3.01 12.37
N THR A 523 -26.42 3.49 12.80
CA THR A 523 -27.15 2.97 13.95
C THR A 523 -28.26 2.03 13.48
N HIS A 524 -28.53 0.99 14.25
CA HIS A 524 -29.45 -0.08 13.88
C HIS A 524 -30.59 -0.22 14.88
N ASN A 525 -31.77 -0.57 14.35
CA ASN A 525 -32.89 -0.99 15.17
C ASN A 525 -32.68 -2.44 15.66
N ASP A 526 -32.85 -2.68 16.96
CA ASP A 526 -32.71 -4.00 17.57
C ASP A 526 -33.62 -5.07 16.93
N ALA A 527 -34.86 -4.69 16.55
CA ALA A 527 -35.79 -5.60 15.88
C ALA A 527 -35.27 -6.04 14.51
N TYR A 528 -34.63 -5.13 13.77
CA TYR A 528 -33.99 -5.43 12.50
C TYR A 528 -32.82 -6.41 12.67
N ILE A 529 -31.97 -6.23 13.69
CA ILE A 529 -30.88 -7.16 13.99
C ILE A 529 -31.44 -8.56 14.27
N LYS A 530 -32.44 -8.67 15.15
CA LYS A 530 -33.08 -9.95 15.49
C LYS A 530 -33.70 -10.63 14.26
N GLN A 531 -34.30 -9.84 13.37
CA GLN A 531 -34.83 -10.33 12.10
C GLN A 531 -33.71 -10.86 11.18
N ILE A 532 -32.63 -10.10 10.98
CA ILE A 532 -31.50 -10.49 10.12
C ILE A 532 -30.84 -11.78 10.61
N VAL A 533 -30.64 -11.90 11.93
CA VAL A 533 -30.09 -13.12 12.56
C VAL A 533 -30.90 -14.35 12.18
N GLN A 534 -32.22 -14.30 12.32
CA GLN A 534 -33.10 -15.43 11.98
C GLN A 534 -33.15 -15.70 10.47
N GLN A 535 -33.24 -14.65 9.64
CA GLN A 535 -33.35 -14.78 8.19
C GLN A 535 -32.12 -15.42 7.54
N HIS A 536 -30.94 -15.26 8.13
CA HIS A 536 -29.68 -15.77 7.61
C HIS A 536 -29.23 -17.06 8.28
N GLY A 537 -30.13 -17.78 8.96
CA GLY A 537 -29.83 -19.10 9.50
C GLY A 537 -28.96 -19.07 10.76
N PHE A 538 -29.03 -18.01 11.56
CA PHE A 538 -28.35 -17.93 12.85
C PHE A 538 -29.32 -17.98 14.03
N VAL A 539 -28.81 -18.41 15.19
CA VAL A 539 -29.47 -18.28 16.49
C VAL A 539 -28.70 -17.35 17.40
N LEU A 540 -29.41 -16.52 18.15
CA LEU A 540 -28.81 -15.60 19.12
C LEU A 540 -28.34 -16.37 20.36
N LEU A 541 -27.05 -16.31 20.69
CA LEU A 541 -26.47 -16.91 21.88
C LEU A 541 -26.24 -15.89 23.01
N HIS A 542 -25.86 -14.67 22.65
CA HIS A 542 -25.55 -13.60 23.61
C HIS A 542 -25.88 -12.23 23.01
N GLU A 543 -26.41 -11.36 23.86
CA GLU A 543 -26.69 -9.94 23.59
C GLU A 543 -26.31 -9.17 24.85
N GLU A 544 -25.46 -8.15 24.72
CA GLU A 544 -25.04 -7.31 25.84
C GLU A 544 -24.77 -5.87 25.39
N GLN A 545 -25.34 -4.91 26.11
CA GLN A 545 -25.13 -3.49 25.85
C GLN A 545 -23.83 -3.01 26.47
N VAL A 546 -23.08 -2.24 25.71
CA VAL A 546 -21.86 -1.54 26.11
C VAL A 546 -22.09 -0.05 25.97
N ASP A 547 -21.77 0.68 27.05
CA ASP A 547 -21.90 2.13 27.11
C ASP A 547 -20.51 2.79 27.10
N ASP A 548 -20.41 3.96 26.49
CA ASP A 548 -19.23 4.84 26.59
C ASP A 548 -19.69 6.27 26.92
N ASP A 549 -19.35 6.71 28.13
CA ASP A 549 -19.71 8.04 28.65
C ASP A 549 -18.59 9.02 28.29
N GLN A 550 -18.73 9.75 27.18
CA GLN A 550 -17.70 10.67 26.68
C GLN A 550 -18.29 12.00 26.20
N PRO A 551 -17.47 13.07 26.10
CA PRO A 551 -17.83 14.26 25.34
C PRO A 551 -18.09 13.87 23.89
N PHE A 552 -19.22 14.30 23.33
CA PHE A 552 -19.58 13.92 21.97
C PHE A 552 -20.02 15.16 21.17
N PHE A 553 -19.91 15.04 19.85
CA PHE A 553 -20.47 16.01 18.93
C PHE A 553 -21.88 15.57 18.60
N GLN A 554 -22.86 16.44 18.83
CA GLN A 554 -24.25 16.17 18.49
C GLN A 554 -24.63 17.02 17.27
N PRO A 555 -25.21 16.41 16.22
CA PRO A 555 -25.83 17.17 15.16
C PRO A 555 -27.15 17.77 15.69
N ALA A 556 -27.26 19.09 15.71
CA ALA A 556 -28.56 19.76 15.67
C ALA A 556 -28.87 20.09 14.20
N PRO A 557 -30.15 20.35 13.82
CA PRO A 557 -30.48 20.71 12.44
C PRO A 557 -29.58 21.82 11.89
N GLY A 558 -28.68 21.44 10.98
CA GLY A 558 -27.72 22.33 10.32
C GLY A 558 -26.49 22.77 11.13
N VAL A 559 -26.28 22.29 12.36
CA VAL A 559 -25.16 22.73 13.22
C VAL A 559 -24.64 21.60 14.10
N ILE A 560 -23.34 21.33 14.06
CA ILE A 560 -22.63 20.50 15.05
C ILE A 560 -22.40 21.31 16.33
N GLN A 561 -22.85 20.73 17.45
CA GLN A 561 -22.57 21.24 18.79
C GLN A 561 -21.69 20.25 19.54
N ARG A 562 -20.77 20.75 20.37
CA ARG A 562 -20.01 19.90 21.30
C ARG A 562 -20.76 19.82 22.62
N ARG A 563 -21.15 18.62 23.05
CA ARG A 563 -21.75 18.36 24.36
C ARG A 563 -20.66 17.89 25.34
N PRO A 564 -20.63 18.40 26.58
CA PRO A 564 -19.64 17.98 27.57
C PRO A 564 -19.85 16.55 28.06
N TYR A 565 -21.07 16.01 27.93
CA TYR A 565 -21.44 14.66 28.34
C TYR A 565 -22.46 14.10 27.36
N GLY A 566 -22.26 12.86 26.93
CA GLY A 566 -23.24 12.03 26.25
C GLY A 566 -22.98 10.57 26.50
N LYS A 567 -23.97 9.77 26.11
CA LYS A 567 -23.94 8.33 26.30
C LYS A 567 -24.14 7.65 24.96
N GLU A 568 -23.03 7.22 24.38
CA GLU A 568 -23.05 6.40 23.16
C GLU A 568 -23.23 4.94 23.54
N ARG A 569 -23.97 4.19 22.72
CA ARG A 569 -24.35 2.81 23.01
C ARG A 569 -24.06 1.90 21.84
N SER A 570 -23.43 0.78 22.14
CA SER A 570 -23.21 -0.31 21.18
C SER A 570 -23.65 -1.62 21.80
N ASN A 571 -24.28 -2.49 21.03
CA ASN A 571 -24.63 -3.84 21.49
C ASN A 571 -23.68 -4.86 20.89
N VAL A 572 -23.15 -5.73 21.75
CA VAL A 572 -22.37 -6.92 21.38
C VAL A 572 -23.32 -8.10 21.18
N TYR A 573 -23.18 -8.78 20.06
CA TYR A 573 -23.93 -9.97 19.70
C TYR A 573 -23.00 -11.14 19.41
N LEU A 574 -23.34 -12.32 19.93
CA LEU A 574 -22.78 -13.58 19.49
C LEU A 574 -23.92 -14.41 18.92
N VAL A 575 -23.80 -14.79 17.64
CA VAL A 575 -24.80 -15.60 16.95
C VAL A 575 -24.15 -16.85 16.39
N GLN A 576 -24.86 -17.97 16.45
CA GLN A 576 -24.37 -19.28 16.00
C GLN A 576 -25.06 -19.70 14.72
N LYS A 577 -24.27 -20.10 13.73
CA LYS A 577 -24.80 -20.66 12.49
C LYS A 577 -25.51 -21.97 12.80
N LEU A 578 -26.76 -22.10 12.37
CA LEU A 578 -27.50 -23.34 12.50
C LEU A 578 -26.76 -24.45 11.73
N ALA A 579 -26.78 -25.67 12.28
CA ALA A 579 -26.34 -26.82 11.52
C ALA A 579 -27.22 -26.94 10.26
N ASP A 580 -26.62 -27.21 9.11
CA ASP A 580 -27.37 -27.57 7.92
C ASP A 580 -28.12 -28.87 8.24
N HIS A 581 -29.38 -28.76 8.65
CA HIS A 581 -30.27 -29.89 8.74
C HIS A 581 -30.45 -30.38 7.30
N GLY A 582 -29.68 -31.41 6.93
CA GLY A 582 -29.75 -32.03 5.62
C GLY A 582 -31.21 -32.25 5.23
N VAL A 583 -31.64 -31.55 4.17
CA VAL A 583 -32.92 -31.80 3.49
C VAL A 583 -32.89 -33.19 2.86
#